data_AF-A0A563U0V9-F1
#
_entry.id   AF-A0A563U0V9-F1
#
_cell.length_a   1.000
_cell.length_b   1.000
_cell.length_c   1.000
_cell.angle_alpha   90.00
_cell.angle_beta   90.00
_cell.angle_gamma   90.00
#
_symmetry.space_group_name_H-M   'P 1'
#
loop_
_entity.id
_entity.type
_entity.pdbx_description
1 polymer ?
#
loop_
_entity_poly.entity_id
_entity_poly.type
_entity_poly.pdbx_seq_one_letter_code
_entity_poly.pdbx_strand_id
1 'polypeptide(L)'
;MDINGFTAGVERPDGSFINVEVEPVNIEIEGHLKSTGAYNLYHSHFGDDILSSRDRTDADYLGMITFSQEVEGDWMYEGNGLSDDEAEQIVMQLNGMMNEDDAEHSFSAPVYYKGGMVNVEIVPHDGKFDIYYAGSLLGQIHGREQIFGEPLDKDVLVTVLQAIDRYNQG
;
A
#
# COMPACT_ATOMS: atom_id res chain seq x y z
N MET A 1 6.44 -14.99 3.02
CA MET A 1 6.07 -14.62 1.64
C MET A 1 6.85 -13.36 1.32
N ASP A 2 7.49 -13.25 0.14
CA ASP A 2 8.25 -12.04 -0.21
C ASP A 2 7.30 -10.99 -0.81
N ILE A 3 7.15 -9.87 -0.12
CA ILE A 3 6.35 -8.74 -0.61
C ILE A 3 7.17 -8.05 -1.70
N ASN A 4 6.69 -8.10 -2.94
CA ASN A 4 7.17 -7.18 -3.98
C ASN A 4 6.79 -5.76 -3.54
N GLY A 5 7.72 -4.80 -3.63
CA GLY A 5 7.51 -3.46 -3.10
C GLY A 5 6.15 -2.85 -3.47
N PHE A 6 5.59 -2.06 -2.55
CA PHE A 6 4.25 -1.49 -2.68
C PHE A 6 4.24 -0.03 -2.24
N THR A 7 3.11 0.65 -2.43
CA THR A 7 2.91 2.00 -1.88
C THR A 7 1.90 1.95 -0.74
N ALA A 8 2.31 2.40 0.42
CA ALA A 8 1.47 2.59 1.59
C ALA A 8 0.87 4.01 1.61
N GLY A 9 -0.39 4.09 2.01
CA GLY A 9 -1.00 5.35 2.42
C GLY A 9 -0.82 5.61 3.90
N VAL A 10 -0.34 6.82 4.22
CA VAL A 10 -0.11 7.25 5.59
C VAL A 10 -0.87 8.55 5.84
N GLU A 11 -1.79 8.50 6.80
CA GLU A 11 -2.53 9.65 7.31
C GLU A 11 -1.68 10.36 8.37
N ARG A 12 -1.48 11.66 8.18
CA ARG A 12 -0.73 12.51 9.10
C ARG A 12 -1.64 13.05 10.21
N PRO A 13 -1.09 13.48 11.36
CA PRO A 13 -1.88 14.04 12.47
C PRO A 13 -2.71 15.29 12.11
N ASP A 14 -2.36 15.99 11.02
CA ASP A 14 -3.11 17.13 10.50
C ASP A 14 -4.25 16.75 9.54
N GLY A 15 -4.46 15.45 9.32
CA GLY A 15 -5.45 14.90 8.38
C GLY A 15 -5.02 14.92 6.91
N SER A 16 -3.79 15.35 6.60
CA SER A 16 -3.21 15.21 5.28
C SER A 16 -2.72 13.77 5.05
N PHE A 17 -2.57 13.38 3.78
CA PHE A 17 -2.08 12.05 3.41
C PHE A 17 -0.77 12.17 2.64
N ILE A 18 0.13 11.22 2.87
CA ILE A 18 1.32 11.03 2.05
C ILE A 18 1.34 9.60 1.49
N ASN A 19 2.00 9.48 0.34
CA ASN A 19 2.28 8.21 -0.29
C ASN A 19 3.71 7.80 0.10
N VAL A 20 3.86 6.58 0.61
CA VAL A 20 5.16 6.01 0.98
C VAL A 20 5.44 4.79 0.12
N GLU A 21 6.48 4.84 -0.69
CA GLU A 21 7.02 3.67 -1.36
C GLU A 21 7.75 2.79 -0.34
N VAL A 22 7.35 1.53 -0.26
CA VAL A 22 7.87 0.52 0.67
C VAL A 22 8.55 -0.55 -0.17
N GLU A 23 9.87 -0.68 -0.01
CA GLU A 23 10.66 -1.64 -0.78
C GLU A 23 11.36 -2.67 0.09
N PRO A 24 11.28 -3.96 -0.26
CA PRO A 24 11.97 -5.00 0.46
C PRO A 24 13.49 -4.88 0.27
N VAL A 25 14.23 -4.95 1.36
CA VAL A 25 15.68 -5.13 1.32
C VAL A 25 15.98 -6.62 1.15
N ASN A 26 16.55 -6.96 0.00
CA ASN A 26 16.94 -8.32 -0.33
C ASN A 26 18.46 -8.46 -0.35
N ILE A 27 18.96 -9.62 0.08
CA ILE A 27 20.37 -10.00 -0.05
C ILE A 27 20.52 -11.21 -0.97
N GLU A 28 21.56 -11.23 -1.79
CA GLU A 28 21.86 -12.38 -2.65
C GLU A 28 22.73 -13.38 -1.88
N ILE A 29 22.19 -14.59 -1.68
CA ILE A 29 22.89 -15.72 -1.06
C ILE A 29 22.85 -16.88 -2.05
N GLU A 30 24.03 -17.35 -2.46
CA GLU A 30 24.17 -18.49 -3.37
C GLU A 30 23.42 -18.33 -4.71
N GLY A 31 23.31 -17.09 -5.21
CA GLY A 31 22.58 -16.78 -6.45
C GLY A 31 21.06 -16.65 -6.27
N HIS A 32 20.57 -16.66 -5.04
CA HIS A 32 19.16 -16.48 -4.70
C HIS A 32 18.97 -15.21 -3.87
N LEU A 33 18.02 -14.36 -4.28
CA LEU A 33 17.57 -13.24 -3.45
C LEU A 33 16.80 -13.79 -2.24
N LYS A 34 17.16 -13.34 -1.05
CA LYS A 34 16.45 -13.60 0.20
C LYS A 34 16.03 -12.30 0.84
N SER A 35 14.78 -12.24 1.28
CA SER A 35 14.29 -11.14 2.11
C SER A 35 15.05 -11.08 3.43
N THR A 36 15.37 -9.86 3.85
CA THR A 36 16.02 -9.59 5.14
C THR A 36 15.02 -9.32 6.27
N GLY A 37 13.74 -9.18 5.95
CA GLY A 37 12.73 -8.65 6.89
C GLY A 37 12.86 -7.15 7.12
N ALA A 38 13.66 -6.44 6.33
CA ALA A 38 13.77 -4.99 6.36
C ALA A 38 13.17 -4.36 5.10
N TYR A 39 12.62 -3.17 5.26
CA TYR A 39 11.90 -2.42 4.23
C TYR A 39 12.35 -0.96 4.23
N ASN A 40 12.86 -0.49 3.09
CA ASN A 40 13.19 0.92 2.92
C ASN A 40 11.92 1.71 2.59
N LEU A 41 11.81 2.90 3.15
CA LEU A 41 10.68 3.80 2.99
C LEU A 41 11.11 5.05 2.23
N TYR A 42 10.33 5.43 1.22
CA TYR A 42 10.58 6.62 0.41
C TYR A 42 9.29 7.42 0.21
N HIS A 43 9.41 8.73 0.07
CA HIS A 43 8.32 9.54 -0.47
C HIS A 43 8.00 9.06 -1.88
N SER A 44 6.73 8.70 -2.10
CA SER A 44 6.29 8.32 -3.44
C SER A 44 5.87 9.56 -4.24
N HIS A 45 6.48 9.70 -5.40
CA HIS A 45 6.18 10.77 -6.36
C HIS A 45 5.14 10.28 -7.36
N PHE A 46 3.92 10.02 -6.90
CA PHE A 46 2.80 9.68 -7.79
C PHE A 46 2.54 10.83 -8.78
N GLY A 47 2.51 10.51 -10.08
CA GLY A 47 2.28 11.46 -11.17
C GLY A 47 3.35 11.46 -12.27
N ASP A 48 4.48 10.79 -12.08
CA ASP A 48 5.54 10.64 -13.08
C ASP A 48 5.74 9.17 -13.40
N ASP A 49 5.06 8.66 -14.43
CA ASP A 49 5.22 7.33 -15.04
C ASP A 49 5.65 6.20 -14.07
N ILE A 50 4.71 5.34 -13.68
CA ILE A 50 4.88 4.09 -12.89
C ILE A 50 5.99 3.15 -13.42
N LEU A 51 6.60 3.46 -14.56
CA LEU A 51 7.70 2.71 -15.19
C LEU A 51 9.02 3.48 -15.30
N SER A 52 9.10 4.72 -14.79
CA SER A 52 10.34 5.46 -14.76
C SER A 52 11.09 5.16 -13.47
N SER A 53 12.14 4.36 -13.59
CA SER A 53 13.23 4.29 -12.61
C SER A 53 13.85 5.68 -12.52
N ARG A 54 13.24 6.58 -11.75
CA ARG A 54 13.87 7.83 -11.39
C ARG A 54 14.96 7.54 -10.37
N ASP A 55 16.08 8.23 -10.53
CA ASP A 55 17.17 8.22 -9.57
C ASP A 55 16.64 8.76 -8.23
N ARG A 56 16.30 7.85 -7.31
CA ARG A 56 15.91 8.21 -5.95
C ARG A 56 17.03 8.99 -5.30
N THR A 57 16.68 10.08 -4.65
CA THR A 57 17.64 10.91 -3.93
C THR A 57 17.54 10.65 -2.43
N ASP A 58 18.58 11.01 -1.69
CA ASP A 58 18.55 10.97 -0.21
C ASP A 58 17.41 11.83 0.37
N ALA A 59 16.92 12.82 -0.39
CA ALA A 59 15.80 13.66 0.02
C ALA A 59 14.45 12.92 0.00
N ASP A 60 14.37 11.82 -0.74
CA ASP A 60 13.16 11.00 -0.83
C ASP A 60 13.13 9.93 0.27
N TYR A 61 14.24 9.65 0.93
CA TYR A 61 14.34 8.60 1.94
C TYR A 61 13.68 9.03 3.26
N LEU A 62 12.72 8.23 3.71
CA LEU A 62 11.97 8.46 4.95
C LEU A 62 12.55 7.67 6.11
N GLY A 63 13.14 6.51 5.85
CA GLY A 63 13.67 5.61 6.88
C GLY A 63 13.54 4.15 6.50
N MET A 64 13.69 3.26 7.47
CA MET A 64 13.61 1.82 7.29
C MET A 64 12.80 1.19 8.41
N ILE A 65 11.94 0.23 8.06
CA ILE A 65 11.28 -0.67 9.01
C ILE A 65 12.02 -1.99 9.01
N THR A 66 12.35 -2.52 10.18
CA THR A 66 12.96 -3.85 10.34
C THR A 66 12.13 -4.69 11.27
N PHE A 67 11.78 -5.91 10.86
CA PHE A 67 11.14 -6.90 11.72
C PHE A 67 12.18 -7.77 12.43
N SER A 68 11.92 -8.08 13.70
CA SER A 68 12.72 -9.02 14.47
C SER A 68 12.59 -10.44 13.91
N GLN A 69 13.71 -11.13 13.77
CA GLN A 69 13.72 -12.57 13.45
C GLN A 69 13.51 -13.45 14.69
N GLU A 70 13.64 -12.88 15.89
CA GLU A 70 13.57 -13.61 17.15
C GLU A 70 12.18 -13.52 17.81
N VAL A 71 11.48 -12.40 17.60
CA VAL A 71 10.18 -12.10 18.20
C VAL A 71 9.18 -11.76 17.10
N GLU A 72 8.19 -12.62 16.92
CA GLU A 72 7.14 -12.43 15.93
C GLU A 72 6.35 -11.14 16.21
N GLY A 73 6.15 -10.33 15.18
CA GLY A 73 5.43 -9.06 15.26
C GLY A 73 6.21 -7.89 15.87
N ASP A 74 7.43 -8.11 16.36
CA ASP A 74 8.30 -7.04 16.85
C ASP A 74 8.98 -6.33 15.67
N TRP A 75 8.97 -5.01 15.69
CA TRP A 75 9.47 -4.17 14.62
C TRP A 75 10.12 -2.90 15.15
N MET A 76 11.01 -2.32 14.35
CA MET A 76 11.68 -1.06 14.64
C MET A 76 11.68 -0.17 13.41
N TYR A 77 11.45 1.13 13.63
CA TYR A 77 11.62 2.16 12.61
C TYR A 77 12.91 2.96 12.86
N GLU A 78 13.76 3.04 11.84
CA GLU A 78 14.96 3.86 11.83
C GLU A 78 14.83 4.94 10.76
N GLY A 79 14.53 6.17 11.18
CA GLY A 79 14.39 7.30 10.27
C GLY A 79 13.92 8.56 10.96
N ASN A 80 13.75 9.62 10.19
CA ASN A 80 13.24 10.91 10.65
C ASN A 80 12.19 11.51 9.69
N GLY A 81 11.79 10.77 8.66
CA GLY A 81 10.77 11.20 7.71
C GLY A 81 9.34 10.93 8.17
N LEU A 82 9.16 10.07 9.17
CA LEU A 82 7.87 9.67 9.75
C LEU A 82 7.95 9.71 11.28
N SER A 83 6.81 9.90 11.91
CA SER A 83 6.57 9.62 13.33
C SER A 83 6.30 8.13 13.56
N ASP A 84 6.33 7.69 14.82
CA ASP A 84 6.07 6.30 15.19
C ASP A 84 4.65 5.85 14.77
N ASP A 85 3.64 6.69 14.98
CA ASP A 85 2.24 6.42 14.58
C ASP A 85 2.09 6.33 13.04
N GLU A 86 2.86 7.11 12.29
CA GLU A 86 2.88 7.07 10.83
C GLU A 86 3.60 5.82 10.30
N ALA A 87 4.69 5.40 10.95
CA ALA A 87 5.38 4.15 10.64
C ALA A 87 4.54 2.92 10.99
N GLU A 88 3.79 2.96 12.11
CA GLU A 88 2.90 1.88 12.53
C GLU A 88 1.80 1.60 11.49
N GLN A 89 1.25 2.64 10.83
CA GLN A 89 0.30 2.46 9.73
C GLN A 89 0.88 1.65 8.56
N ILE A 90 2.17 1.80 8.27
CA ILE A 90 2.87 1.03 7.23
C ILE A 90 3.09 -0.40 7.70
N VAL A 91 3.46 -0.60 8.97
CA VAL A 91 3.64 -1.92 9.58
C VAL A 91 2.33 -2.71 9.57
N MET A 92 1.20 -2.08 9.87
CA MET A 92 -0.11 -2.73 9.79
C MET A 92 -0.39 -3.23 8.37
N GLN A 93 -0.09 -2.42 7.35
CA GLN A 93 -0.24 -2.83 5.94
C GLN A 93 0.73 -3.97 5.57
N LEU A 94 1.99 -3.90 6.01
CA LEU A 94 2.98 -4.97 5.83
C LEU A 94 2.49 -6.28 6.44
N ASN A 95 2.02 -6.26 7.68
CA ASN A 95 1.49 -7.44 8.37
C ASN A 95 0.23 -7.99 7.68
N GLY A 96 -0.68 -7.13 7.23
CA GLY A 96 -1.86 -7.55 6.45
C GLY A 96 -1.48 -8.23 5.13
N MET A 97 -0.41 -7.79 4.46
CA MET A 97 0.11 -8.45 3.26
C MET A 97 0.89 -9.74 3.55
N MET A 98 1.51 -9.86 4.74
CA MET A 98 2.21 -11.07 5.17
C MET A 98 1.27 -12.16 5.66
N ASN A 99 0.14 -11.77 6.25
CA ASN A 99 -0.86 -12.66 6.81
C ASN A 99 -1.98 -12.88 5.78
N GLU A 100 -1.87 -13.97 5.00
CA GLU A 100 -2.89 -14.38 4.01
C GLU A 100 -4.30 -14.62 4.62
N ASP A 101 -4.42 -14.72 5.95
CA ASP A 101 -5.68 -15.01 6.64
C ASP A 101 -6.67 -13.82 6.68
N ASP A 102 -6.23 -12.57 6.47
CA ASP A 102 -7.15 -11.40 6.39
C ASP A 102 -7.76 -11.22 4.99
N ALA A 103 -7.43 -12.09 4.04
CA ALA A 103 -8.05 -12.12 2.70
C ALA A 103 -9.52 -12.57 2.70
N GLU A 104 -10.09 -12.98 3.85
CA GLU A 104 -11.43 -13.58 3.91
C GLU A 104 -12.58 -12.68 3.44
N HIS A 105 -12.35 -11.37 3.22
CA HIS A 105 -13.41 -10.42 2.85
C HIS A 105 -13.09 -9.50 1.66
N SER A 106 -12.10 -9.81 0.82
CA SER A 106 -11.92 -9.06 -0.42
C SER A 106 -13.01 -9.36 -1.45
N PHE A 107 -13.35 -8.38 -2.28
CA PHE A 107 -14.27 -8.55 -3.40
C PHE A 107 -13.78 -7.78 -4.63
N SER A 108 -14.26 -8.15 -5.81
CA SER A 108 -13.79 -7.52 -7.07
C SER A 108 -14.87 -6.72 -7.77
N ALA A 109 -14.45 -5.65 -8.44
CA ALA A 109 -15.32 -4.83 -9.29
C ALA A 109 -14.74 -4.70 -10.70
N PRO A 110 -15.54 -4.91 -11.76
CA PRO A 110 -15.10 -4.65 -13.13
C PRO A 110 -15.12 -3.15 -13.41
N VAL A 111 -13.97 -2.56 -13.74
CA VAL A 111 -13.83 -1.13 -14.03
C VAL A 111 -13.14 -0.91 -15.38
N TYR A 112 -13.41 0.23 -16.02
CA TYR A 112 -12.68 0.63 -17.22
C TYR A 112 -11.48 1.49 -16.82
N TYR A 113 -10.27 0.93 -16.89
CA TYR A 113 -9.03 1.55 -16.43
C TYR A 113 -7.91 1.33 -17.45
N LYS A 114 -7.09 2.37 -17.72
CA LYS A 114 -5.97 2.33 -18.69
C LYS A 114 -6.35 1.77 -20.08
N GLY A 115 -7.53 2.12 -20.57
CA GLY A 115 -7.99 1.78 -21.92
C GLY A 115 -8.62 0.39 -22.08
N GLY A 116 -8.87 -0.33 -20.99
CA GLY A 116 -9.50 -1.65 -21.02
C GLY A 116 -10.39 -1.94 -19.81
N MET A 117 -11.24 -2.96 -19.93
CA MET A 117 -11.97 -3.50 -18.80
C MET A 117 -11.02 -4.38 -17.97
N VAL A 118 -10.91 -4.09 -16.68
CA VAL A 118 -10.11 -4.83 -15.72
C VAL A 118 -10.93 -5.09 -14.45
N ASN A 119 -10.53 -6.07 -13.65
CA ASN A 119 -11.08 -6.22 -12.30
C ASN A 119 -10.09 -5.58 -11.31
N VAL A 120 -10.61 -4.66 -10.49
CA VAL A 120 -9.91 -4.23 -9.28
C VAL A 120 -10.35 -5.10 -8.11
N GLU A 121 -9.42 -5.37 -7.23
CA GLU A 121 -9.68 -5.99 -5.94
C GLU A 121 -9.95 -4.87 -4.92
N ILE A 122 -10.93 -5.09 -4.04
CA ILE A 122 -11.34 -4.15 -3.03
C ILE A 122 -11.29 -4.88 -1.69
N VAL A 123 -10.51 -4.36 -0.76
CA VAL A 123 -10.28 -4.95 0.56
C VAL A 123 -10.83 -4.01 1.62
N PRO A 124 -11.84 -4.43 2.40
CA PRO A 124 -12.34 -3.62 3.52
C PRO A 124 -11.31 -3.63 4.66
N HIS A 125 -11.02 -2.45 5.23
CA HIS A 125 -10.09 -2.28 6.35
C HIS A 125 -10.56 -1.16 7.27
N ASP A 126 -11.03 -1.50 8.49
CA ASP A 126 -11.43 -0.55 9.55
C ASP A 126 -12.25 0.67 9.07
N GLY A 127 -13.38 0.41 8.38
CA GLY A 127 -14.25 1.46 7.83
C GLY A 127 -13.73 2.17 6.58
N LYS A 128 -12.57 1.74 6.06
CA LYS A 128 -11.98 2.14 4.78
C LYS A 128 -12.04 0.96 3.79
N PHE A 129 -11.80 1.26 2.51
CA PHE A 129 -11.72 0.27 1.43
C PHE A 129 -10.50 0.54 0.58
N ASP A 130 -9.55 -0.38 0.59
CA ASP A 130 -8.36 -0.35 -0.25
C ASP A 130 -8.67 -0.96 -1.61
N ILE A 131 -8.20 -0.32 -2.68
CA ILE A 131 -8.48 -0.70 -4.06
C ILE A 131 -7.17 -1.10 -4.72
N TYR A 132 -7.03 -2.36 -5.09
CA TYR A 132 -5.84 -2.90 -5.72
C TYR A 132 -6.09 -3.21 -7.20
N TYR A 133 -5.06 -2.99 -8.02
CA TYR A 133 -4.99 -3.49 -9.39
C TYR A 133 -3.64 -4.14 -9.63
N ALA A 134 -3.66 -5.40 -10.06
CA ALA A 134 -2.46 -6.20 -10.27
C ALA A 134 -1.52 -6.23 -9.04
N GLY A 135 -2.09 -6.25 -7.84
CA GLY A 135 -1.35 -6.24 -6.56
C GLY A 135 -0.87 -4.87 -6.09
N SER A 136 -1.09 -3.80 -6.86
CA SER A 136 -0.71 -2.43 -6.48
C SER A 136 -1.91 -1.65 -5.96
N LEU A 137 -1.75 -0.96 -4.82
CA LEU A 137 -2.77 -0.10 -4.24
C LEU A 137 -3.01 1.11 -5.16
N LEU A 138 -4.17 1.17 -5.80
CA LEU A 138 -4.62 2.29 -6.63
C LEU A 138 -5.15 3.45 -5.80
N GLY A 139 -5.80 3.15 -4.67
CA GLY A 139 -6.35 4.16 -3.80
C GLY A 139 -7.15 3.58 -2.64
N GLN A 140 -7.50 4.45 -1.69
CA GLN A 140 -8.30 4.10 -0.51
C GLN A 140 -9.53 4.99 -0.46
N ILE A 141 -10.67 4.40 -0.13
CA ILE A 141 -11.95 5.11 0.05
C ILE A 141 -12.36 5.06 1.51
N HIS A 142 -12.79 6.20 2.06
CA HIS A 142 -13.47 6.28 3.34
C HIS A 142 -14.86 6.91 3.13
N GLY A 143 -15.91 6.20 3.52
CA GLY A 143 -17.29 6.61 3.23
C GLY A 143 -17.57 6.64 1.73
N ARG A 144 -17.53 7.84 1.13
CA ARG A 144 -17.75 8.05 -0.32
C ARG A 144 -16.63 8.84 -1.00
N GLU A 145 -15.56 9.13 -0.27
CA GLU A 145 -14.46 9.95 -0.74
C GLU A 145 -13.21 9.10 -0.90
N GLN A 146 -12.49 9.30 -2.00
CA GLN A 146 -11.15 8.76 -2.15
C GLN A 146 -10.21 9.63 -1.31
N ILE A 147 -9.60 9.01 -0.31
CA ILE A 147 -8.69 9.66 0.64
C ILE A 147 -7.22 9.36 0.32
N PHE A 148 -6.95 8.39 -0.55
CA PHE A 148 -5.59 7.97 -0.93
C PHE A 148 -5.51 7.54 -2.40
N GLY A 149 -4.31 7.64 -3.00
CA GLY A 149 -3.98 7.19 -4.36
C GLY A 149 -4.22 8.24 -5.46
N GLU A 150 -3.92 7.89 -6.71
CA GLU A 150 -4.24 8.76 -7.85
C GLU A 150 -5.75 8.94 -7.95
N PRO A 151 -6.27 10.17 -8.17
CA PRO A 151 -7.69 10.39 -8.34
C PRO A 151 -8.24 9.43 -9.40
N LEU A 152 -9.06 8.50 -8.95
CA LEU A 152 -9.66 7.54 -9.85
C LEU A 152 -10.54 8.30 -10.83
N ASP A 153 -10.48 7.89 -12.09
CA ASP A 153 -11.42 8.37 -13.08
C ASP A 153 -12.84 8.23 -12.54
N LYS A 154 -13.67 9.24 -12.78
CA LYS A 154 -15.02 9.33 -12.20
C LYS A 154 -15.82 8.04 -12.39
N ASP A 155 -15.70 7.41 -13.55
CA ASP A 155 -16.42 6.17 -13.88
C ASP A 155 -15.88 4.96 -13.09
N VAL A 156 -14.57 4.91 -12.85
CA VAL A 156 -13.93 3.91 -11.98
C VAL A 156 -14.40 4.10 -10.54
N LEU A 157 -14.32 5.34 -10.02
CA LEU A 157 -14.75 5.67 -8.66
C LEU A 157 -16.22 5.32 -8.41
N VAL A 158 -17.12 5.69 -9.34
CA VAL A 158 -18.54 5.35 -9.25
C VAL A 158 -18.75 3.84 -9.19
N THR A 159 -18.03 3.08 -10.01
CA THR A 159 -18.18 1.62 -10.08
C THR A 159 -17.68 0.96 -8.80
N VAL A 160 -16.55 1.42 -8.25
CA VAL A 160 -16.02 0.97 -6.97
C VAL A 160 -16.99 1.28 -5.84
N LEU A 161 -17.51 2.52 -5.75
CA LEU A 161 -18.49 2.90 -4.74
C LEU A 161 -19.76 2.05 -4.81
N GLN A 162 -20.25 1.72 -6.01
CA GLN A 162 -21.39 0.81 -6.18
C GLN A 162 -21.08 -0.63 -5.76
N ALA A 163 -19.84 -1.08 -5.88
CA ALA A 163 -19.42 -2.39 -5.40
C ALA A 163 -19.36 -2.40 -3.86
N ILE A 164 -18.79 -1.36 -3.25
CA ILE A 164 -18.78 -1.13 -1.80
C ILE A 164 -20.20 -1.07 -1.22
N ASP A 165 -21.10 -0.31 -1.85
CA ASP A 165 -22.49 -0.19 -1.41
C ASP A 165 -23.21 -1.56 -1.44
N ARG A 166 -22.88 -2.42 -2.42
CA ARG A 166 -23.43 -3.79 -2.49
C ARG A 166 -22.85 -4.71 -1.43
N TYR A 167 -21.54 -4.61 -1.18
CA TYR A 167 -20.87 -5.37 -0.13
C TYR A 167 -21.46 -5.05 1.25
N ASN A 168 -21.65 -3.77 1.57
CA ASN A 168 -22.23 -3.33 2.86
C ASN A 168 -23.72 -3.67 3.05
N GLN A 169 -24.43 -4.10 2.00
CA GLN A 169 -25.84 -4.49 2.05
C GLN A 169 -26.05 -6.01 2.18
N GLY A 170 -24.99 -6.80 1.98
CA GLY A 170 -24.98 -8.25 2.14
C GLY A 170 -24.75 -8.67 3.58
#